data_AF-M7AN53-F1
#
_entry.id   AF-M7AN53-F1
#
_cell.length_a   1.000
_cell.length_b   1.000
_cell.length_c   1.000
_cell.angle_alpha   90.00
_cell.angle_beta   90.00
_cell.angle_gamma   90.00
#
_symmetry.space_group_name_H-M   'P 1'
#
loop_
_entity.id
_entity.type
_entity.pdbx_description
1 polymer ?
#
loop_
_entity_poly.entity_id
_entity_poly.type
_entity_poly.pdbx_seq_one_letter_code
_entity_poly.pdbx_strand_id
1 'polypeptide(L)'
;MWETSRDESLSNLRNKTWLYVGTEQSWQYLANLIHHFPSFCLLDATNHPVSWSLMDPFGAMAHGYTLPQHRRLDPAVRLSSLDVSHADLLNETWVFGGNEKSGKYLASLIRHFPSVCLLDTVGHPVSWTASDLFGAMGPAYTLPQHWGRGYMGMLNNLMAKRLHALGYPSYGNVATENYRMQRLQERQGFQRQPSLCHFIHRVILHISKYQRGSRVSLYPQKQRGVRWHLKD
;
A
#
# COMPACT_ATOMS: atom_id res chain seq x y z
N MET A 1 15.62 -7.32 40.37
CA MET A 1 14.59 -7.00 41.37
C MET A 1 13.97 -5.67 40.97
N TRP A 2 12.97 -5.73 40.09
CA TRP A 2 12.12 -4.60 39.75
C TRP A 2 10.75 -4.99 40.28
N GLU A 3 10.29 -4.29 41.31
CA GLU A 3 9.02 -4.57 41.95
C GLU A 3 7.87 -4.36 40.96
N THR A 4 6.99 -5.34 40.95
CA THR A 4 5.70 -5.33 40.29
C THR A 4 4.80 -4.27 40.89
N SER A 5 4.91 -3.03 40.40
CA SER A 5 3.79 -2.09 40.46
C SER A 5 2.70 -2.62 39.53
N ARG A 6 1.60 -3.12 40.12
CA ARG A 6 0.36 -3.41 39.40
C ARG A 6 -0.23 -2.07 38.96
N ASP A 7 0.26 -1.59 37.83
CA ASP A 7 -0.28 -0.40 37.18
C ASP A 7 -1.66 -0.75 36.59
N GLU A 8 -2.72 -0.28 37.26
CA GLU A 8 -4.12 -0.48 36.87
C GLU A 8 -4.40 0.00 35.42
N SER A 9 -3.54 0.85 34.85
CA SER A 9 -3.63 1.31 33.46
C SER A 9 -3.48 0.18 32.41
N LEU A 10 -2.65 -0.83 32.68
CA LEU A 10 -2.46 -1.99 31.77
C LEU A 10 -3.62 -2.98 31.84
N SER A 11 -4.37 -3.00 32.96
CA SER A 11 -5.53 -3.88 33.12
C SER A 11 -6.68 -3.49 32.18
N ASN A 12 -6.81 -2.21 31.85
CA ASN A 12 -7.85 -1.69 30.95
C ASN A 12 -7.56 -1.96 29.46
N LEU A 13 -6.31 -2.30 29.11
CA LEU A 13 -5.92 -2.73 27.76
C LEU A 13 -6.23 -4.22 27.49
N ARG A 14 -6.65 -4.99 28.51
CA ARG A 14 -6.91 -6.44 28.42
C ARG A 14 -7.99 -6.84 27.41
N ASN A 15 -8.91 -5.93 27.04
CA ASN A 15 -10.18 -6.35 26.40
C ASN A 15 -10.45 -5.83 24.98
N LYS A 16 -9.54 -5.10 24.31
CA LYS A 16 -9.96 -4.38 23.07
C LYS A 16 -9.05 -4.43 21.85
N THR A 17 -7.93 -5.16 21.85
CA THR A 17 -6.87 -4.77 20.88
C THR A 17 -6.25 -5.89 20.04
N TRP A 18 -6.52 -7.17 20.29
CA TRP A 18 -5.83 -8.25 19.58
C TRP A 18 -6.70 -9.49 19.36
N LEU A 19 -6.87 -9.88 18.09
CA LEU A 19 -7.68 -11.06 17.69
C LEU A 19 -7.08 -12.42 18.12
N TYR A 20 -5.91 -12.45 18.77
CA TYR A 20 -5.23 -13.69 19.18
C TYR A 20 -4.53 -13.64 20.55
N VAL A 21 -4.81 -12.65 21.40
CA VAL A 21 -4.17 -12.54 22.74
C VAL A 21 -5.25 -12.50 23.81
N GLY A 22 -5.69 -13.68 24.24
CA GLY A 22 -6.69 -13.85 25.30
C GLY A 22 -6.41 -15.01 26.25
N THR A 23 -5.37 -15.81 26.00
CA THR A 23 -5.01 -16.96 26.83
C THR A 23 -3.78 -16.64 27.67
N GLU A 24 -3.69 -17.21 28.87
CA GLU A 24 -2.52 -17.08 29.76
C GLU A 24 -1.20 -17.48 29.06
N GLN A 25 -1.27 -18.50 28.20
CA GLN A 25 -0.15 -18.96 27.37
C GLN A 25 0.34 -17.91 26.38
N SER A 26 -0.57 -17.14 25.76
CA SER A 26 -0.20 -16.06 24.84
C SER A 26 0.51 -14.90 25.55
N TRP A 27 0.12 -14.61 26.79
CA TRP A 27 0.78 -13.60 27.62
C TRP A 27 2.17 -14.04 28.06
N GLN A 28 2.32 -15.31 28.44
CA GLN A 28 3.60 -15.86 28.84
C GLN A 28 4.58 -15.92 27.66
N TYR A 29 4.09 -16.23 26.47
CA TYR A 29 4.85 -16.14 25.23
C TYR A 29 5.33 -14.71 24.95
N LEU A 30 4.44 -13.70 25.02
CA LEU A 30 4.80 -12.30 24.81
C LEU A 30 5.77 -11.77 25.87
N ALA A 31 5.60 -12.14 27.14
CA ALA A 31 6.52 -11.77 28.22
C ALA A 31 7.92 -12.35 27.96
N ASN A 32 8.00 -13.61 27.54
CA ASN A 32 9.26 -14.24 27.17
C ASN A 32 9.90 -13.54 25.97
N LEU A 33 9.12 -13.12 24.97
CA LEU A 33 9.64 -12.37 23.83
C LEU A 33 10.26 -11.02 24.24
N ILE A 34 9.56 -10.25 25.09
CA ILE A 34 10.04 -8.95 25.58
C ILE A 34 11.33 -9.11 26.39
N HIS A 35 11.43 -10.17 27.20
CA HIS A 35 12.58 -10.40 28.06
C HIS A 35 13.81 -10.93 27.31
N HIS A 36 13.63 -11.68 26.22
CA HIS A 36 14.72 -12.42 25.58
C HIS A 36 15.12 -11.86 24.21
N PHE A 37 14.27 -11.02 23.60
CA PHE A 37 14.53 -10.48 22.27
C PHE A 37 14.47 -8.95 22.27
N PRO A 38 15.30 -8.28 21.44
CA PRO A 38 15.20 -6.86 21.18
C PRO A 38 13.77 -6.43 20.90
N SER A 39 13.27 -5.53 21.74
CA SER A 39 12.01 -4.83 21.56
C SER A 39 12.33 -3.35 21.39
N PHE A 40 11.62 -2.69 20.48
CA PHE A 40 11.63 -1.23 20.43
C PHE A 40 10.24 -0.74 20.80
N CYS A 41 10.24 0.32 21.61
CA CYS A 41 9.06 1.07 21.98
C CYS A 41 9.31 2.51 21.57
N LEU A 42 8.49 3.01 20.65
CA LEU A 42 8.43 4.42 20.30
C LEU A 42 7.50 5.11 21.30
N LEU A 43 7.97 6.21 21.87
CA LEU A 43 7.21 7.05 22.78
C LEU A 43 6.78 8.33 22.06
N ASP A 44 5.67 8.94 22.48
CA ASP A 44 5.31 10.30 22.05
C ASP A 44 6.07 11.39 22.83
N ALA A 45 5.79 12.65 22.49
CA ALA A 45 6.33 13.82 23.17
C ALA A 45 5.95 13.91 24.67
N THR A 46 4.93 13.16 25.10
CA THR A 46 4.50 13.03 26.50
C THR A 46 5.06 11.77 27.17
N ASN A 47 6.00 11.08 26.52
CA ASN A 47 6.66 9.87 27.01
C ASN A 47 5.73 8.65 27.16
N HIS A 48 4.59 8.63 26.48
CA HIS A 48 3.69 7.47 26.44
C HIS A 48 4.02 6.54 25.27
N PRO A 49 3.90 5.21 25.44
CA PRO A 49 4.22 4.23 24.39
C PRO A 49 3.18 4.25 23.27
N VAL A 50 3.64 4.60 22.06
CA VAL A 50 2.76 4.77 20.89
C VAL A 50 2.89 3.71 19.83
N SER A 51 4.07 3.07 19.75
CA SER A 51 4.30 1.95 18.86
C SER A 51 5.32 1.02 19.45
N TRP A 52 5.13 -0.27 19.27
CA TRP A 52 6.12 -1.26 19.65
C TRP A 52 6.23 -2.31 18.57
N SER A 53 7.41 -2.89 18.40
CA SER A 53 7.50 -4.20 17.77
C SER A 53 8.43 -5.08 18.55
N LEU A 54 8.05 -6.34 18.59
CA LEU A 54 8.87 -7.42 19.10
C LEU A 54 9.48 -8.13 17.91
N MET A 55 10.76 -8.43 18.05
CA MET A 55 11.42 -9.40 17.18
C MET A 55 11.02 -10.80 17.64
N ASP A 56 10.64 -11.64 16.68
CA ASP A 56 10.38 -13.04 16.95
C ASP A 56 11.69 -13.82 17.13
N PRO A 57 11.62 -15.09 17.59
CA PRO A 57 12.81 -15.91 17.80
C PRO A 57 13.63 -16.22 16.54
N PHE A 58 13.10 -15.92 15.36
CA PHE A 58 13.76 -16.11 14.06
C PHE A 58 14.39 -14.83 13.52
N GLY A 59 14.37 -13.74 14.29
CA GLY A 59 14.94 -12.46 13.91
C GLY A 59 14.04 -11.61 13.02
N ALA A 60 12.78 -11.99 12.83
CA ALA A 60 11.82 -11.23 12.04
C ALA A 60 10.95 -10.32 12.92
N MET A 61 10.57 -9.18 12.35
CA MET A 61 9.77 -8.17 13.04
C MET A 61 8.28 -8.51 12.87
N ALA A 62 7.77 -9.42 13.71
CA ALA A 62 6.45 -10.04 13.51
C ALA A 62 5.32 -9.43 14.35
N HIS A 63 5.63 -8.73 15.46
CA HIS A 63 4.62 -8.29 16.43
C HIS A 63 4.61 -6.77 16.61
N GLY A 64 4.42 -6.05 15.50
CA GLY A 64 4.34 -4.60 15.46
C GLY A 64 2.93 -4.07 15.75
N TYR A 65 2.79 -3.19 16.73
CA TYR A 65 1.59 -2.39 16.93
C TYR A 65 1.91 -0.90 16.93
N THR A 66 0.95 -0.11 16.47
CA THR A 66 0.94 1.33 16.66
C THR A 66 -0.46 1.67 17.13
N LEU A 67 -0.57 2.45 18.20
CA LEU A 67 -1.86 2.90 18.72
C LEU A 67 -2.65 3.57 17.58
N PRO A 68 -3.95 3.28 17.41
CA PRO A 68 -4.76 3.82 16.31
C PRO A 68 -4.75 5.35 16.26
N GLN A 69 -4.59 5.99 17.42
CA GLN A 69 -4.51 7.45 17.58
C GLN A 69 -3.20 8.04 17.01
N HIS A 70 -2.14 7.23 16.94
CA HIS A 70 -0.84 7.57 16.34
C HIS A 70 -0.65 7.01 14.93
N ARG A 71 -1.59 6.19 14.44
CA ARG A 71 -1.78 5.92 13.01
C ARG A 71 -2.51 7.07 12.30
N ARG A 72 -2.44 8.29 12.85
CA ARG A 72 -3.16 9.43 12.31
C ARG A 72 -2.58 9.75 10.94
N LEU A 73 -3.44 9.61 9.94
CA LEU A 73 -3.33 10.35 8.69
C LEU A 73 -3.09 11.82 9.04
N ASP A 74 -2.21 12.46 8.27
CA ASP A 74 -2.05 13.91 8.33
C ASP A 74 -3.46 14.54 8.34
N PRO A 75 -3.82 15.40 9.32
CA PRO A 75 -5.15 15.99 9.38
C PRO A 75 -5.55 16.72 8.09
N ALA A 76 -4.57 17.10 7.27
CA ALA A 76 -4.76 17.71 5.96
C ALA A 76 -5.18 16.73 4.85
N VAL A 77 -5.25 15.42 5.11
CA VAL A 77 -5.67 14.43 4.11
C VAL A 77 -6.78 13.50 4.61
N ARG A 78 -7.71 13.17 3.72
CA ARG A 78 -8.86 12.30 3.99
C ARG A 78 -8.83 11.07 3.10
N LEU A 79 -9.08 9.89 3.69
CA LEU A 79 -9.25 8.65 2.93
C LEU A 79 -10.61 8.62 2.22
N SER A 80 -10.60 8.27 0.93
CA SER A 80 -11.80 8.14 0.08
C SER A 80 -11.59 7.07 -1.02
N SER A 81 -12.54 6.94 -1.94
CA SER A 81 -12.40 6.19 -3.19
C SER A 81 -12.24 7.17 -4.37
N LEU A 82 -11.67 6.70 -5.49
CA LEU A 82 -11.59 7.53 -6.69
C LEU A 82 -12.97 7.72 -7.30
N ASP A 83 -13.23 8.93 -7.81
CA ASP A 83 -14.38 9.26 -8.63
C ASP A 83 -13.96 9.38 -10.10
N VAL A 84 -14.89 9.20 -11.03
CA VAL A 84 -14.63 9.28 -12.47
C VAL A 84 -14.13 10.67 -12.88
N SER A 85 -14.53 11.73 -12.16
CA SER A 85 -14.00 13.08 -12.35
C SER A 85 -12.48 13.18 -12.15
N HIS A 86 -11.87 12.25 -11.41
CA HIS A 86 -10.42 12.20 -11.22
C HIS A 86 -9.67 11.50 -12.37
N ALA A 87 -10.38 10.92 -13.34
CA ALA A 87 -9.75 10.14 -14.41
C ALA A 87 -8.76 10.95 -15.25
N ASP A 88 -9.03 12.24 -15.45
CA ASP A 88 -8.15 13.13 -16.23
C ASP A 88 -6.80 13.31 -15.54
N LEU A 89 -6.81 13.56 -14.22
CA LEU A 89 -5.56 13.64 -13.43
C LEU A 89 -4.77 12.33 -13.52
N LEU A 90 -5.45 11.19 -13.38
CA LEU A 90 -4.81 9.88 -13.51
C LEU A 90 -4.22 9.70 -14.91
N ASN A 91 -4.90 10.20 -15.94
CA ASN A 91 -4.45 10.11 -17.32
C ASN A 91 -3.22 11.00 -17.58
N GLU A 92 -3.11 12.15 -16.94
CA GLU A 92 -1.95 13.03 -17.07
C GLU A 92 -0.71 12.50 -16.32
N THR A 93 -0.92 11.91 -15.16
CA THR A 93 0.16 11.46 -14.26
C THR A 93 0.63 10.04 -14.55
N TRP A 94 -0.16 9.23 -15.24
CA TRP A 94 0.21 7.87 -15.58
C TRP A 94 1.23 7.85 -16.73
N VAL A 95 2.30 7.07 -16.57
CA VAL A 95 3.41 6.97 -17.54
C VAL A 95 2.95 6.58 -18.95
N PHE A 96 1.83 5.86 -19.05
CA PHE A 96 1.24 5.43 -20.32
C PHE A 96 -0.02 6.20 -20.71
N GLY A 97 -0.32 7.25 -19.95
CA GLY A 97 -1.49 8.09 -20.16
C GLY A 97 -1.30 9.12 -21.27
N GLY A 98 -2.01 10.25 -21.14
CA GLY A 98 -1.93 11.38 -22.07
C GLY A 98 -2.69 11.20 -23.39
N ASN A 99 -3.59 10.21 -23.48
CA ASN A 99 -4.44 10.03 -24.65
C ASN A 99 -5.90 9.71 -24.28
N GLU A 100 -6.81 9.82 -25.25
CA GLU A 100 -8.25 9.60 -25.02
C GLU A 100 -8.57 8.14 -24.66
N LYS A 101 -7.83 7.17 -25.23
CA LYS A 101 -8.04 5.74 -24.96
C LYS A 101 -7.60 5.36 -23.55
N SER A 102 -6.47 5.88 -23.08
CA SER A 102 -6.02 5.71 -21.69
C SER A 102 -6.96 6.38 -20.71
N GLY A 103 -7.49 7.57 -21.03
CA GLY A 103 -8.53 8.22 -20.22
C GLY A 103 -9.78 7.36 -20.08
N LYS A 104 -10.33 6.84 -21.19
CA LYS A 104 -11.49 5.93 -21.16
C LYS A 104 -11.21 4.64 -20.38
N TYR A 105 -10.00 4.09 -20.51
CA TYR A 105 -9.58 2.92 -19.74
C TYR A 105 -9.55 3.20 -18.24
N LEU A 106 -8.90 4.29 -17.82
CA LEU A 106 -8.81 4.69 -16.42
C LEU A 106 -10.19 4.99 -15.83
N ALA A 107 -11.05 5.70 -16.56
CA ALA A 107 -12.43 5.94 -16.15
C ALA A 107 -13.21 4.62 -15.99
N SER A 108 -12.98 3.64 -16.87
CA SER A 108 -13.56 2.30 -16.73
C SER A 108 -13.03 1.56 -15.51
N LEU A 109 -11.74 1.69 -15.19
CA LEU A 109 -11.15 1.08 -14.00
C LEU A 109 -11.80 1.64 -12.73
N ILE A 110 -11.85 2.97 -12.62
CA ILE A 110 -12.42 3.66 -11.46
C ILE A 110 -13.90 3.29 -11.26
N ARG A 111 -14.66 3.16 -12.36
CA ARG A 111 -16.11 2.89 -12.30
C ARG A 111 -16.44 1.47 -11.85
N HIS A 112 -15.65 0.48 -12.24
CA HIS A 112 -16.03 -0.93 -12.08
C HIS A 112 -15.18 -1.69 -11.05
N PHE A 113 -14.00 -1.19 -10.71
CA PHE A 113 -13.05 -1.89 -9.86
C PHE A 113 -12.78 -1.12 -8.57
N PRO A 114 -12.46 -1.83 -7.46
CA PRO A 114 -12.11 -1.19 -6.21
C PRO A 114 -10.95 -0.18 -6.40
N SER A 115 -11.09 0.96 -5.74
CA SER A 115 -10.06 1.99 -5.67
C SER A 115 -10.03 2.62 -4.29
N VAL A 116 -8.87 3.14 -3.91
CA VAL A 116 -8.68 3.93 -2.69
C VAL A 116 -7.79 5.12 -2.99
N CYS A 117 -8.11 6.28 -2.41
CA CYS A 117 -7.34 7.50 -2.56
C CYS A 117 -7.27 8.31 -1.26
N LEU A 118 -6.28 9.18 -1.19
CA LEU A 118 -6.20 10.27 -0.24
C LEU A 118 -6.54 11.56 -0.97
N LEU A 119 -7.46 12.32 -0.40
CA LEU A 119 -7.84 13.64 -0.84
C LEU A 119 -7.20 14.68 0.07
N ASP A 120 -6.81 15.83 -0.46
CA ASP A 120 -6.47 17.01 0.33
C ASP A 120 -7.72 17.68 0.95
N THR A 121 -7.53 18.80 1.63
CA THR A 121 -8.62 19.58 2.24
C THR A 121 -9.60 20.18 1.23
N VAL A 122 -9.18 20.33 -0.03
CA VAL A 122 -10.00 20.87 -1.13
C VAL A 122 -10.75 19.76 -1.86
N GLY A 123 -10.36 18.49 -1.64
CA GLY A 123 -10.96 17.31 -2.26
C GLY A 123 -10.17 16.77 -3.45
N HIS A 124 -8.96 17.27 -3.72
CA HIS A 124 -8.13 16.75 -4.81
C HIS A 124 -7.36 15.50 -4.39
N PRO A 125 -7.31 14.45 -5.22
CA PRO A 125 -6.55 13.25 -4.91
C PRO A 125 -5.04 13.51 -4.94
N VAL A 126 -4.38 13.28 -3.81
CA VAL A 126 -2.91 13.44 -3.64
C VAL A 126 -2.15 12.13 -3.75
N SER A 127 -2.83 11.02 -3.47
CA SER A 127 -2.28 9.68 -3.61
C SER A 127 -3.40 8.68 -3.85
N TRP A 128 -3.19 7.69 -4.71
CA TRP A 128 -4.24 6.73 -5.04
C TRP A 128 -3.67 5.39 -5.50
N THR A 129 -4.51 4.37 -5.42
CA THR A 129 -4.32 3.07 -6.08
C THR A 129 -5.69 2.52 -6.49
N ALA A 130 -5.75 1.89 -7.65
CA ALA A 130 -6.91 1.16 -8.13
C ALA A 130 -6.56 -0.31 -8.35
N SER A 131 -7.56 -1.12 -8.69
CA SER A 131 -7.33 -2.47 -9.23
C SER A 131 -7.67 -2.51 -10.70
N ASP A 132 -7.05 -3.46 -11.40
CA ASP A 132 -7.40 -3.79 -12.77
C ASP A 132 -8.37 -4.98 -12.85
N LEU A 133 -8.76 -5.30 -14.09
CA LEU A 133 -9.68 -6.39 -14.40
C LEU A 133 -9.17 -7.80 -14.05
N PHE A 134 -7.91 -7.94 -13.70
CA PHE A 134 -7.33 -9.18 -13.22
C PHE A 134 -7.22 -9.21 -11.69
N GLY A 135 -7.63 -8.14 -11.00
CA GLY A 135 -7.48 -7.98 -9.56
C GLY A 135 -6.07 -7.54 -9.15
N ALA A 136 -5.21 -7.17 -10.10
CA ALA A 136 -3.90 -6.63 -9.77
C ALA A 136 -4.03 -5.21 -9.23
N MET A 137 -3.28 -4.89 -8.19
CA MET A 137 -3.15 -3.51 -7.70
C MET A 137 -2.35 -2.68 -8.70
N GLY A 138 -2.95 -1.57 -9.11
CA GLY A 138 -2.47 -0.62 -10.11
C GLY A 138 -3.64 -0.13 -10.98
N PRO A 139 -3.54 1.07 -11.59
CA PRO A 139 -2.47 2.06 -11.48
C PRO A 139 -2.44 2.76 -10.12
N ALA A 140 -1.23 3.08 -9.64
CA ALA A 140 -1.00 3.73 -8.36
C ALA A 140 0.01 4.88 -8.50
N TYR A 141 -0.26 5.99 -7.81
CA TYR A 141 0.62 7.16 -7.82
C TYR A 141 0.50 7.99 -6.53
N THR A 142 1.55 8.73 -6.22
CA THR A 142 1.54 9.78 -5.18
C THR A 142 2.15 11.01 -5.82
N LEU A 143 1.48 12.16 -5.68
CA LEU A 143 2.01 13.42 -6.17
C LEU A 143 3.37 13.73 -5.52
N PRO A 144 4.37 14.28 -6.27
CA PRO A 144 5.72 14.51 -5.77
C PRO A 144 5.79 15.31 -4.45
N GLN A 145 4.88 16.26 -4.26
CA GLN A 145 4.77 17.12 -3.06
C GLN A 145 4.44 16.32 -1.80
N HIS A 146 3.88 15.12 -1.94
CA HIS A 146 3.43 14.25 -0.85
C HIS A 146 4.31 13.00 -0.69
N TRP A 147 5.48 12.95 -1.35
CA TRP A 147 6.42 11.84 -1.19
C TRP A 147 7.02 11.78 0.21
N GLY A 148 7.46 10.58 0.62
CA GLY A 148 8.09 10.35 1.92
C GLY A 148 7.12 10.27 3.11
N ARG A 149 5.82 10.52 2.90
CA ARG A 149 4.80 10.52 3.97
C ARG A 149 4.16 9.14 4.26
N GLY A 150 4.64 8.08 3.61
CA GLY A 150 4.12 6.72 3.80
C GLY A 150 2.75 6.42 3.19
N TYR A 151 2.13 7.39 2.49
CA TYR A 151 0.78 7.27 1.93
C TYR A 151 0.58 6.05 1.03
N MET A 152 1.52 5.80 0.09
CA MET A 152 1.43 4.66 -0.82
C MET A 152 1.43 3.31 -0.08
N GLY A 153 2.24 3.18 0.98
CA GLY A 153 2.26 1.96 1.78
C GLY A 153 0.92 1.70 2.46
N MET A 154 0.35 2.73 3.08
CA MET A 154 -0.97 2.62 3.70
C MET A 154 -2.06 2.31 2.68
N LEU A 155 -2.09 2.97 1.52
CA LEU A 155 -3.06 2.70 0.46
C LEU A 155 -2.93 1.26 -0.08
N ASN A 156 -1.71 0.76 -0.28
CA ASN A 156 -1.47 -0.64 -0.64
C ASN A 156 -2.06 -1.61 0.37
N ASN A 157 -1.84 -1.38 1.67
CA ASN A 157 -2.36 -2.25 2.72
C ASN A 157 -3.91 -2.23 2.78
N LEU A 158 -4.52 -1.05 2.62
CA LEU A 158 -5.97 -0.91 2.56
C LEU A 158 -6.54 -1.62 1.33
N MET A 159 -5.88 -1.46 0.18
CA MET A 159 -6.28 -2.09 -1.06
C MET A 159 -6.17 -3.62 -0.99
N ALA A 160 -5.06 -4.14 -0.46
CA ALA A 160 -4.86 -5.58 -0.25
C ALA A 160 -5.97 -6.18 0.64
N LYS A 161 -6.29 -5.51 1.76
CA LYS A 161 -7.41 -5.93 2.64
C LYS A 161 -8.75 -5.91 1.91
N ARG A 162 -9.01 -4.87 1.11
CA ARG A 162 -10.26 -4.74 0.35
C ARG A 162 -10.38 -5.82 -0.72
N LEU A 163 -9.31 -6.13 -1.44
CA LEU A 163 -9.27 -7.20 -2.43
C LEU A 163 -9.43 -8.58 -1.79
N HIS A 164 -8.73 -8.83 -0.67
CA HIS A 164 -8.85 -10.08 0.07
C HIS A 164 -10.28 -10.30 0.60
N ALA A 165 -10.93 -9.26 1.13
CA ALA A 165 -12.34 -9.34 1.56
C ALA A 165 -13.33 -9.65 0.41
N LEU A 166 -12.94 -9.35 -0.83
CA LEU A 166 -13.69 -9.67 -2.03
C LEU A 166 -13.30 -11.05 -2.63
N GLY A 167 -12.40 -11.80 -1.97
CA GLY A 167 -11.91 -13.09 -2.42
C GLY A 167 -10.83 -13.03 -3.50
N TYR A 168 -10.26 -11.85 -3.77
CA TYR A 168 -9.17 -11.69 -4.73
C TYR A 168 -7.79 -11.84 -4.06
N PRO A 169 -6.83 -12.48 -4.74
CA PRO A 169 -5.45 -12.51 -4.26
C PRO A 169 -4.86 -11.09 -4.28
N SER A 170 -4.08 -10.76 -3.26
CA SER A 170 -3.37 -9.48 -3.20
C SER A 170 -2.08 -9.57 -4.01
N TYR A 171 -2.08 -9.03 -5.22
CA TYR A 171 -0.89 -8.99 -6.07
C TYR A 171 -0.80 -7.71 -6.89
N GLY A 172 0.38 -7.39 -7.40
CA GLY A 172 0.63 -6.17 -8.16
C GLY A 172 1.85 -6.29 -9.07
N ASN A 173 1.96 -5.36 -10.01
CA ASN A 173 3.06 -5.31 -10.97
C ASN A 173 3.84 -4.03 -10.79
N VAL A 174 5.16 -4.14 -10.68
CA VAL A 174 6.03 -2.99 -10.47
C VAL A 174 7.16 -2.98 -11.49
N ALA A 175 7.40 -1.80 -12.06
CA ALA A 175 8.48 -1.55 -13.00
C ALA A 175 9.83 -2.00 -12.41
N THR A 176 10.69 -2.59 -13.25
CA THR A 176 12.03 -3.03 -12.84
C THR A 176 12.89 -1.90 -12.28
N GLU A 177 12.66 -0.67 -12.71
CA GLU A 177 13.40 0.53 -12.32
C GLU A 177 12.82 1.20 -11.07
N ASN A 178 11.61 0.83 -10.63
CA ASN A 178 10.96 1.42 -9.47
C ASN A 178 11.40 0.73 -8.17
N TYR A 179 12.67 0.90 -7.81
CA TYR A 179 13.28 0.30 -6.62
C TYR A 179 12.59 0.71 -5.31
N ARG A 180 12.03 1.93 -5.25
CA ARG A 180 11.29 2.42 -4.08
C ARG A 180 10.05 1.58 -3.81
N MET A 181 9.26 1.31 -4.85
CA MET A 181 8.06 0.50 -4.73
C MET A 181 8.38 -0.99 -4.50
N GLN A 182 9.45 -1.52 -5.10
CA GLN A 182 9.91 -2.89 -4.83
C GLN A 182 10.28 -3.06 -3.35
N ARG A 183 11.08 -2.14 -2.79
CA ARG A 183 11.43 -2.16 -1.36
C ARG A 183 10.21 -2.00 -0.44
N LEU A 184 9.23 -1.20 -0.86
CA LEU A 184 7.97 -1.06 -0.12
C LEU A 184 7.20 -2.39 -0.08
N GLN A 185 7.09 -3.08 -1.22
CA GLN A 185 6.43 -4.37 -1.30
C GLN A 185 7.10 -5.43 -0.45
N GLU A 186 8.44 -5.52 -0.48
CA GLU A 186 9.21 -6.42 0.40
C GLU A 186 8.91 -6.16 1.88
N ARG A 187 8.91 -4.89 2.31
CA ARG A 187 8.57 -4.49 3.69
C ARG A 187 7.14 -4.82 4.09
N GLN A 188 6.24 -4.92 3.12
CA GLN A 188 4.84 -5.27 3.33
C GLN A 188 4.58 -6.78 3.24
N GLY A 189 5.64 -7.60 3.09
CA GLY A 189 5.52 -9.06 3.02
C GLY A 189 5.18 -9.60 1.63
N PHE A 190 5.11 -8.75 0.61
CA PHE A 190 4.92 -9.22 -0.76
C PHE A 190 6.18 -9.94 -1.23
N GLN A 191 5.98 -11.08 -1.86
CA GLN A 191 7.03 -11.90 -2.41
C GLN A 191 7.15 -11.67 -3.90
N ARG A 192 8.40 -11.41 -4.31
CA ARG A 192 8.79 -11.28 -5.69
C ARG A 192 8.60 -12.61 -6.41
N GLN A 193 7.87 -12.61 -7.52
CA GLN A 193 7.79 -13.78 -8.40
C GLN A 193 9.09 -13.93 -9.20
N PRO A 194 9.61 -15.15 -9.42
CA PRO A 194 10.91 -15.38 -10.07
C PRO A 194 10.96 -14.89 -11.52
N SER A 195 9.82 -14.90 -12.22
CA SER A 195 9.72 -14.56 -13.62
C SER A 195 9.60 -13.06 -13.85
N LEU A 196 10.41 -12.52 -14.77
CA LEU A 196 10.19 -11.20 -15.36
C LEU A 196 8.92 -11.22 -16.22
N CYS A 197 8.08 -10.20 -16.10
CA CYS A 197 6.88 -10.04 -16.92
C CYS A 197 7.03 -8.85 -17.87
N HIS A 198 6.53 -8.98 -19.09
CA HIS A 198 6.36 -7.87 -20.02
C HIS A 198 4.88 -7.49 -20.05
N PHE A 199 4.59 -6.25 -19.70
CA PHE A 199 3.25 -5.70 -19.76
C PHE A 199 3.09 -4.95 -21.07
N ILE A 200 2.15 -5.41 -21.90
CA ILE A 200 1.83 -4.80 -23.18
C ILE A 200 0.50 -4.07 -23.04
N HIS A 201 0.56 -2.75 -22.91
CA HIS A 201 -0.65 -1.93 -22.82
C HIS A 201 -1.17 -1.67 -24.24
N ARG A 202 -1.92 -2.64 -24.80
CA ARG A 202 -2.51 -2.52 -26.17
C ARG A 202 -3.52 -1.37 -26.32
N VAL A 203 -4.07 -0.88 -25.21
CA VAL A 203 -5.00 0.26 -25.20
C VAL A 203 -4.28 1.57 -25.54
N ILE A 204 -2.95 1.60 -25.41
CA ILE A 204 -2.08 2.77 -25.58
C ILE A 204 -1.21 2.53 -26.81
N LEU A 205 -1.72 2.97 -27.96
CA LEU A 205 -0.97 3.00 -29.21
C LEU A 205 -0.45 4.42 -29.40
N HIS A 206 0.87 4.59 -29.41
CA HIS A 206 1.48 5.88 -29.75
C HIS A 206 1.51 6.04 -31.27
N ILE A 207 1.00 7.17 -31.77
CA ILE A 207 1.14 7.54 -33.18
C ILE A 207 2.51 8.21 -33.34
N SER A 208 3.49 7.44 -33.82
CA SER A 208 4.71 8.02 -34.39
C SER A 208 4.33 8.77 -35.68
N LYS A 209 4.23 10.10 -35.63
CA LYS A 209 4.10 10.94 -36.83
C LYS A 209 5.48 11.07 -37.47
N TYR A 210 5.83 10.17 -38.39
CA TYR A 210 6.91 10.41 -39.34
C TYR A 210 6.35 11.27 -40.48
N GLN A 211 6.85 12.50 -40.68
CA GLN A 211 6.34 13.35 -41.75
C GLN A 211 6.82 12.90 -43.14
N ARG A 212 5.83 12.91 -44.05
CA ARG A 212 5.84 12.83 -45.52
C ARG A 212 6.27 11.49 -46.14
N GLY A 213 5.31 10.55 -46.20
CA GLY A 213 5.43 9.33 -47.00
C GLY A 213 4.80 8.06 -46.38
N SER A 214 3.59 8.17 -45.84
CA SER A 214 2.63 7.07 -45.59
C SER A 214 3.11 5.69 -45.08
N ARG A 215 3.23 5.54 -43.76
CA ARG A 215 2.66 4.42 -42.97
C ARG A 215 2.57 4.81 -41.49
N VAL A 216 1.35 4.89 -40.94
CA VAL A 216 1.14 5.04 -39.50
C VAL A 216 1.40 3.67 -38.86
N SER A 217 2.52 3.51 -38.17
CA SER A 217 2.82 2.30 -37.41
C SER A 217 2.40 2.50 -35.96
N LEU A 218 1.42 1.71 -35.51
CA LEU A 218 0.92 1.73 -34.14
C LEU A 218 1.76 0.76 -33.31
N TYR A 219 2.65 1.27 -32.47
CA TYR A 219 3.45 0.44 -31.58
C TYR A 219 2.79 0.36 -30.20
N PRO A 220 2.56 -0.86 -29.65
CA PRO A 220 2.09 -1.00 -28.29
C PRO A 220 3.22 -0.64 -27.31
N GLN A 221 2.88 0.11 -26.26
CA GLN A 221 3.85 0.38 -25.20
C GLN A 221 4.10 -0.89 -24.36
N LYS A 222 5.39 -1.16 -24.12
CA LYS A 222 5.87 -2.30 -23.34
C LYS A 222 6.58 -1.81 -22.08
N GLN A 223 6.23 -2.39 -20.94
CA GLN A 223 6.97 -2.19 -19.69
C GLN A 223 7.51 -3.52 -19.19
N ARG A 224 8.80 -3.53 -18.81
CA ARG A 224 9.36 -4.63 -18.02
C ARG A 224 8.96 -4.43 -16.57
N GLY A 225 8.43 -5.47 -15.96
CA GLY A 225 8.05 -5.42 -14.58
C GLY A 225 8.21 -6.76 -13.90
N VAL A 226 8.10 -6.71 -12.59
CA VAL A 226 8.16 -7.85 -11.72
C VAL A 226 6.80 -7.98 -11.05
N ARG A 227 6.27 -9.20 -11.04
CA ARG A 227 5.04 -9.50 -10.32
C ARG A 227 5.35 -9.76 -8.85
N TRP A 228 4.49 -9.26 -7.99
CA TRP A 228 4.57 -9.40 -6.55
C TRP A 228 3.24 -9.92 -6.03
N HIS A 229 3.28 -10.82 -5.06
CA HIS A 229 2.09 -11.41 -4.45
C HIS A 229 2.26 -11.46 -2.93
N LEU A 230 1.21 -11.18 -2.19
CA LEU A 230 1.15 -11.45 -0.77
C LEU A 230 0.80 -12.93 -0.59
N LYS A 231 1.52 -13.64 0.28
CA LYS A 231 1.13 -15.00 0.66
C LYS A 231 -0.08 -14.90 1.59
N ASP A 232 -1.11 -15.68 1.25
CA ASP A 232 -2.29 -15.88 2.10
C ASP A 232 -1.92 -16.68 3.36
#